data_AF-A0A7S5DQV8-F1
#
_entry.id   AF-A0A7S5DQV8-F1
#
_cell.length_a   1.000
_cell.length_b   1.000
_cell.length_c   1.000
_cell.angle_alpha   90.00
_cell.angle_beta   90.00
_cell.angle_gamma   90.00
#
_symmetry.space_group_name_H-M   'P 1'
#
loop_
_entity.id
_entity.type
_entity.pdbx_description
1 polymer ?
#
loop_
_entity_poly.entity_id
_entity_poly.type
_entity_poly.pdbx_seq_one_letter_code
_entity_poly.pdbx_strand_id
1 'polypeptide(L)' 'MHNLAQTDLELHIVLARRDKVVLPELSQRFMQGLKAVGARPGILELNCGHYSVGMPPYILLAGLSLKRFLSFR' A
#
# COMPACT_ATOMS: atom_id res chain seq x y z
N MET A 1 17.03 8.70 -7.41
CA MET A 1 15.57 8.57 -7.26
C MET A 1 15.17 7.21 -7.82
N HIS A 2 14.64 6.31 -7.00
CA HIS A 2 14.17 5.01 -7.47
C HIS A 2 12.89 5.21 -8.29
N ASN A 3 12.87 4.76 -9.54
CA ASN A 3 11.70 4.89 -10.40
C ASN A 3 10.66 3.83 -10.04
N LEU A 4 9.79 4.15 -9.08
CA LEU A 4 8.69 3.28 -8.66
C LEU A 4 7.61 3.12 -9.73
N ALA A 5 7.71 3.83 -10.86
CA ALA A 5 6.76 3.81 -11.96
C ALA A 5 7.21 2.93 -13.14
N GLN A 6 8.28 2.14 -12.99
CA GLN A 6 8.73 1.26 -14.05
C GLN A 6 7.64 0.24 -14.41
N THR A 7 7.42 0.04 -15.71
CA THR A 7 6.27 -0.71 -16.27
C THR A 7 6.20 -2.18 -15.85
N ASP A 8 7.32 -2.74 -15.35
CA ASP A 8 7.46 -4.14 -14.91
C ASP A 8 7.69 -4.25 -13.40
N LEU A 9 7.55 -3.14 -12.65
CA LEU A 9 7.66 -3.16 -11.20
C LEU A 9 6.30 -3.44 -10.59
N GLU A 10 6.11 -4.67 -10.11
CA GLU A 10 4.97 -5.00 -9.29
C GLU A 10 5.07 -4.29 -7.93
N LEU A 11 4.03 -3.53 -7.59
CA LEU A 11 3.97 -2.77 -6.35
C LEU A 11 2.79 -3.25 -5.50
N HIS A 12 3.04 -3.49 -4.21
CA HIS A 12 1.99 -3.71 -3.23
C HIS A 12 2.06 -2.67 -2.12
N ILE A 13 0.93 -2.01 -1.86
CA ILE A 13 0.85 -0.88 -0.93
C ILE A 13 -0.26 -1.14 0.09
N VAL A 14 0.07 -1.05 1.37
CA VAL A 14 -0.86 -1.17 2.50
C VAL A 14 -1.03 0.20 3.14
N LEU A 15 -2.26 0.67 3.27
CA LEU A 15 -2.60 2.01 3.75
C LEU A 15 -3.48 1.95 5.00
N ALA A 16 -3.19 2.78 6.00
CA ALA A 16 -4.06 3.03 7.13
C ALA A 16 -4.97 4.24 6.85
N ARG A 17 -6.29 4.03 6.78
CA ARG A 17 -7.26 5.09 6.46
C ARG A 17 -7.40 6.15 7.55
N ARG A 18 -6.92 5.87 8.77
CA ARG A 18 -6.95 6.79 9.92
C ARG A 18 -5.53 7.12 10.40
N ASP A 19 -4.56 7.01 9.50
CA ASP A 19 -3.19 7.40 9.80
C ASP A 19 -3.15 8.91 10.11
N LYS A 20 -2.52 9.26 11.24
CA LYS A 20 -2.31 10.65 11.68
C LYS A 20 -0.86 11.08 11.55
N VAL A 21 0.04 10.15 11.26
CA VAL A 21 1.47 10.37 11.06
C VAL A 21 1.72 10.63 9.58
N VAL A 22 1.23 9.74 8.72
CA VAL A 22 1.23 9.90 7.27
C VAL A 22 -0.20 10.14 6.83
N LEU A 23 -0.54 11.39 6.55
CA LEU A 23 -1.91 11.77 6.21
C LEU A 23 -2.43 10.98 4.99
N PRO A 24 -3.66 10.41 5.04
CA PRO A 24 -4.23 9.61 3.96
C PRO A 24 -4.25 10.34 2.62
N GLU A 25 -4.40 11.66 2.62
CA GLU A 25 -4.43 12.49 1.42
C GLU A 25 -3.08 12.45 0.68
N LEU A 26 -1.97 12.34 1.41
CA LEU A 26 -0.64 12.20 0.83
C LEU A 26 -0.51 10.85 0.13
N SER A 27 -0.94 9.78 0.79
CA SER A 27 -0.95 8.44 0.22
C SER A 27 -1.84 8.37 -1.03
N GLN A 28 -3.02 9.00 -1.00
CA GLN A 28 -3.91 9.06 -2.16
C GLN A 28 -3.29 9.77 -3.36
N ARG A 29 -2.63 10.93 -3.14
CA ARG A 29 -1.90 11.63 -4.21
C ARG A 29 -0.77 10.79 -4.78
N PHE A 30 -0.03 10.08 -3.92
CA PHE A 30 1.00 9.14 -4.37
C PHE A 30 0.41 8.02 -5.23
N MET A 31 -0.71 7.42 -4.81
CA MET A 31 -1.40 6.40 -5.59
C MET A 31 -1.90 6.90 -6.94
N GLN A 32 -2.44 8.12 -6.99
CA GLN A 32 -2.86 8.76 -8.23
C GLN A 32 -1.68 9.00 -9.17
N GLY A 33 -0.55 9.47 -8.63
CA GLY A 33 0.70 9.63 -9.38
C GLY A 33 1.17 8.34 -10.01
N LEU A 34 1.18 7.23 -9.26
CA LEU A 34 1.55 5.90 -9.77
C LEU A 34 0.60 5.41 -10.87
N LYS A 35 -0.72 5.60 -10.70
CA LYS A 35 -1.69 5.21 -11.72
C LYS A 35 -1.58 6.06 -12.99
N ALA A 36 -1.28 7.35 -12.86
CA ALA A 36 -1.15 8.28 -13.98
C ALA A 36 -0.01 7.91 -14.94
N VAL A 37 1.05 7.27 -14.42
CA VAL A 37 2.20 6.79 -15.19
C VAL A 37 2.07 5.32 -15.62
N GLY A 38 0.86 4.74 -15.51
CA GLY A 38 0.56 3.39 -15.98
C GLY A 38 0.89 2.26 -15.00
N ALA A 39 1.39 2.56 -13.79
CA ALA A 39 1.62 1.53 -12.79
C ALA A 39 0.30 0.97 -12.25
N ARG A 40 0.27 -0.33 -11.95
CA ARG A 40 -0.90 -1.04 -11.43
C ARG A 40 -0.62 -1.64 -10.04
N PRO A 41 -0.41 -0.79 -9.02
CA PRO A 41 -0.13 -1.27 -7.67
C PRO A 41 -1.34 -2.01 -7.09
N GLY A 42 -1.09 -3.14 -6.42
CA GLY A 42 -2.07 -3.79 -5.56
C GLY A 42 -2.23 -2.99 -4.26
N ILE A 43 -3.42 -2.46 -3.99
CA ILE A 43 -3.68 -1.57 -2.85
C ILE A 43 -4.55 -2.29 -1.83
N LEU A 44 -4.12 -2.29 -0.57
CA LEU A 44 -4.92 -2.72 0.57
C LEU A 44 -5.14 -1.55 1.53
N GLU A 45 -6.39 -1.11 1.68
CA GLU A 45 -6.76 -0.07 2.64
C GLU A 45 -7.35 -0.69 3.91
N LEU A 46 -6.81 -0.32 5.06
CA LEU A 46 -7.23 -0.81 6.37
C LEU A 46 -7.85 0.33 7.18
N ASN A 47 -8.97 0.04 7.86
CA ASN A 47 -9.66 1.01 8.73
C ASN A 47 -8.95 1.20 10.08
N CYS A 48 -7.65 1.44 10.07
CA CYS A 48 -6.82 1.58 11.26
C CYS A 48 -5.90 2.81 11.17
N GLY A 49 -5.25 3.14 12.29
CA GLY A 49 -4.19 4.16 12.35
C GLY A 49 -2.81 3.56 12.14
N HIS A 50 -1.79 4.41 12.07
CA HIS A 50 -0.40 4.04 11.77
C HIS A 50 0.11 2.84 12.61
N TYR A 51 0.09 3.00 13.93
CA TYR A 51 0.58 1.97 14.86
C TYR A 51 -0.31 0.73 14.93
N SER A 52 -1.59 0.87 14.54
CA SER A 52 -2.55 -0.23 14.55
C SER A 52 -2.41 -1.16 13.35
N VAL A 53 -1.75 -0.74 12.26
CA VAL A 53 -1.42 -1.63 11.13
C VAL A 53 -0.61 -2.84 11.58
N GLY A 54 0.32 -2.63 12.51
CA GLY A 54 1.17 -3.67 13.09
C GLY A 54 0.48 -4.54 14.15
N MET A 55 -0.77 -4.25 14.49
CA MET A 55 -1.51 -4.95 15.55
C MET A 55 -2.57 -5.90 14.96
N PRO A 56 -2.91 -7.00 15.65
CA PRO A 56 -4.07 -7.80 15.29
C PRO A 56 -5.36 -6.97 15.32
N PRO A 57 -6.30 -7.19 14.39
CA PRO A 57 -6.26 -8.17 13.29
C PRO A 57 -5.55 -7.65 12.01
N TYR A 58 -5.19 -6.36 11.96
CA TYR A 58 -4.68 -5.69 10.76
C TYR A 58 -3.36 -6.25 10.24
N ILE A 59 -2.45 -6.64 11.13
CA ILE A 59 -1.16 -7.26 10.75
C ILE A 59 -1.36 -8.59 10.02
N LEU A 60 -2.40 -9.34 10.35
CA LEU A 60 -2.71 -10.60 9.68
C LEU A 60 -3.26 -10.35 8.28
N LEU A 61 -4.12 -9.35 8.12
CA LEU A 61 -4.64 -8.94 6.81
C LEU A 61 -3.52 -8.41 5.91
N ALA A 62 -2.67 -7.53 6.44
CA ALA A 62 -1.50 -6.99 5.75
C ALA A 62 -0.52 -8.11 5.37
N GLY A 63 -0.22 -9.02 6.32
CA GLY A 63 0.68 -10.15 6.09
C GLY A 63 0.14 -11.16 5.07
N LEU A 64 -1.15 -11.48 5.11
CA LEU A 64 -1.77 -12.38 4.13
C LEU A 64 -1.79 -11.75 2.73
N SER A 65 -2.07 -10.46 2.64
CA SER A 65 -2.01 -9.71 1.40
C SER A 65 -0.59 -9.67 0.82
N LEU A 66 0.41 -9.44 1.67
CA LEU A 66 1.82 -9.51 1.29
C LEU A 66 2.23 -10.92 0.84
N LYS A 67 1.81 -11.96 1.55
CA LYS A 67 2.08 -13.35 1.17
C LYS A 67 1.52 -13.65 -0.23
N ARG A 68 0.29 -13.19 -0.53
CA ARG A 68 -0.31 -13.36 -1.87
C ARG A 68 0.53 -12.63 -2.91
N PHE A 69 0.89 -11.38 -2.66
CA PHE A 69 1.75 -10.59 -3.55
C PHE A 69 3.07 -11.31 -3.88
N LEU A 70 3.76 -11.85 -2.86
CA LEU A 70 5.03 -12.56 -3.06
C LEU A 70 4.87 -13.95 -3.70
N SER A 71 3.70 -14.57 -3.58
CA SER A 71 3.42 -15.91 -4.10
C SER A 71 2.94 -15.91 -5.55
N PHE A 72 2.52 -14.76 -6.09
CA PHE A 72 2.17 -14.60 -7.50
C PHE A 72 3.39 -14.21 -8.38
N ARG A 73 4.60 -14.18 -7.81
CA ARG A 73 5.88 -14.15 -8.55
C ARG A 73 6.34 -15.54 -8.95
#